data_AF-A0A524EFP3-F1
#
_entry.id   AF-A0A524EFP3-F1
#
_cell.length_a   1.000
_cell.length_b   1.000
_cell.length_c   1.000
_cell.angle_alpha   90.00
_cell.angle_beta   90.00
_cell.angle_gamma   90.00
#
_symmetry.space_group_name_H-M   'P 1'
#
loop_
_entity.id
_entity.type
_entity.pdbx_description
1 polymer ?
#
loop_
_entity_poly.entity_id
_entity_poly.type
_entity_poly.pdbx_seq_one_letter_code
_entity_poly.pdbx_strand_id
1 'polypeptide(L)'
;MTSIEHGLSHLTSRQVAIIMVIITLLIPYNAQFQGGQRSGDEWVVDVTIMAILWVLFPSHWGPNTGAFGSRGGGLQLLDPVIIINTLPLWIMNMLFAIQVIRFRQGDASKKSAIACAILTLVFPLLSALTGWSYVIEYISFTGNFVYIGPIPVQLIAGLVLVRFSENWHVTTPWKEVKAEEWWNEEHSR
;
A
#
# COMPACT_ATOMS: atom_id res chain seq x y z
N MET A 1 -29.29 -0.31 -0.09
CA MET A 1 -28.07 -0.98 -0.57
C MET A 1 -27.91 -0.62 -2.03
N THR A 2 -26.78 -0.01 -2.42
CA THR A 2 -26.57 0.44 -3.82
C THR A 2 -26.14 -0.73 -4.71
N SER A 3 -26.29 -0.60 -6.04
CA SER A 3 -25.84 -1.63 -7.00
C SER A 3 -24.34 -1.97 -6.85
N ILE A 4 -23.52 -1.02 -6.39
CA ILE A 4 -22.08 -1.19 -6.18
C ILE A 4 -21.83 -2.04 -4.93
N GLU A 5 -22.53 -1.77 -3.83
CA GLU A 5 -22.42 -2.55 -2.60
C GLU A 5 -22.78 -4.02 -2.83
N HIS A 6 -23.86 -4.26 -3.58
CA HIS A 6 -24.26 -5.60 -3.98
C HIS A 6 -23.20 -6.29 -4.84
N GLY A 7 -22.61 -5.58 -5.81
CA GLY A 7 -21.54 -6.15 -6.64
C GLY A 7 -20.29 -6.56 -5.84
N LEU A 8 -19.88 -5.74 -4.87
CA LEU A 8 -18.69 -5.97 -4.06
C LEU A 8 -18.85 -7.12 -3.06
N SER A 9 -20.04 -7.29 -2.48
CA SER A 9 -20.27 -8.37 -1.52
C SER A 9 -20.12 -9.76 -2.14
N HIS A 10 -20.58 -9.92 -3.39
CA HIS A 10 -20.54 -11.18 -4.16
C HIS A 10 -19.18 -11.54 -4.75
N LEU A 11 -18.14 -10.71 -4.55
CA LEU A 11 -16.80 -11.05 -5.03
C LEU A 11 -16.25 -12.28 -4.30
N THR A 12 -15.92 -13.31 -5.07
CA THR A 12 -15.23 -14.51 -4.54
C THR A 12 -13.85 -14.15 -3.98
N SER A 13 -13.34 -14.95 -3.03
CA SER A 13 -11.99 -14.75 -2.48
C SER A 13 -10.90 -14.76 -3.55
N ARG A 14 -11.09 -15.52 -4.64
CA ARG A 14 -10.18 -15.53 -5.79
C ARG A 14 -10.17 -14.19 -6.53
N GLN A 15 -11.35 -13.60 -6.77
CA GLN A 15 -11.45 -12.28 -7.42
C GLN A 15 -10.81 -11.20 -6.56
N VAL A 16 -11.06 -11.22 -5.25
CA VAL A 16 -10.41 -10.31 -4.29
C VAL A 16 -8.90 -10.47 -4.34
N ALA A 17 -8.39 -11.71 -4.34
CA ALA A 17 -6.94 -11.95 -4.42
C ALA A 17 -6.33 -11.38 -5.70
N ILE A 18 -6.99 -11.57 -6.86
CA ILE A 18 -6.54 -11.00 -8.13
C ILE A 18 -6.52 -9.47 -8.05
N ILE A 19 -7.59 -8.85 -7.56
CA ILE A 19 -7.68 -7.39 -7.39
C ILE A 19 -6.55 -6.88 -6.49
N MET A 20 -6.36 -7.51 -5.33
CA MET A 20 -5.34 -7.09 -4.37
C MET A 20 -3.93 -7.29 -4.91
N VAL A 21 -3.65 -8.37 -5.64
CA VAL A 21 -2.35 -8.59 -6.28
C VAL A 21 -2.09 -7.52 -7.35
N ILE A 22 -3.04 -7.26 -8.24
CA ILE A 22 -2.91 -6.23 -9.27
C ILE A 22 -2.63 -4.87 -8.64
N ILE A 23 -3.43 -4.49 -7.64
CA ILE A 23 -3.28 -3.20 -6.96
C ILE A 23 -1.91 -3.11 -6.28
N THR A 24 -1.53 -4.13 -5.51
CA THR A 24 -0.27 -4.13 -4.75
C THR A 24 0.95 -4.04 -5.67
N LEU A 25 0.90 -4.67 -6.84
CA LEU A 25 2.03 -4.72 -7.76
C LEU A 25 2.15 -3.46 -8.63
N LEU A 26 1.02 -2.93 -9.12
CA LEU A 26 1.00 -1.93 -10.18
C LEU A 26 0.62 -0.52 -9.73
N ILE A 27 -0.10 -0.38 -8.62
CA ILE A 27 -0.58 0.92 -8.18
C ILE A 27 0.49 1.57 -7.30
N PRO A 28 0.79 2.87 -7.53
CA PRO A 28 1.80 3.53 -6.74
C PRO A 28 1.34 3.69 -5.29
N TYR A 29 2.26 3.51 -4.35
CA TYR A 29 2.01 3.59 -2.92
C TYR A 29 2.71 4.78 -2.25
N ASN A 30 3.67 5.42 -2.91
CA ASN A 30 4.42 6.55 -2.35
C ASN A 30 4.87 7.54 -3.44
N ALA A 31 4.79 8.82 -3.11
CA ALA A 31 5.43 9.92 -3.81
C ALA A 31 6.52 10.52 -2.91
N GLN A 32 7.79 10.41 -3.30
CA GLN A 32 8.91 10.81 -2.44
C GLN A 32 9.71 11.95 -3.06
N PHE A 33 10.01 12.97 -2.26
CA PHE A 33 10.97 14.00 -2.62
C PHE A 33 12.38 13.40 -2.77
N GLN A 34 13.04 13.67 -3.90
CA GLN A 34 14.43 13.26 -4.13
C GLN A 34 15.40 14.43 -4.07
N GLY A 35 14.97 15.60 -4.51
CA GLY A 35 15.83 16.76 -4.59
C GLY A 35 15.09 17.97 -5.13
N GLY A 36 15.71 19.13 -4.96
CA GLY A 36 15.29 20.36 -5.60
C GLY A 36 16.53 21.04 -6.14
N GLN A 37 16.43 21.56 -7.35
CA GLN A 37 17.51 22.35 -7.93
C GLN A 37 16.94 23.67 -8.44
N ARG A 38 17.71 24.73 -8.18
CA ARG A 38 17.50 26.01 -8.84
C ARG A 38 18.29 26.04 -10.14
N SER A 39 17.60 26.25 -11.26
CA SER A 39 18.20 26.43 -12.58
C SER A 39 17.82 27.82 -13.09
N GLY A 40 18.70 28.79 -12.84
CA GLY A 40 18.41 30.21 -13.12
C GLY A 40 17.30 30.77 -12.22
N ASP A 41 16.23 31.25 -12.84
CA ASP A 41 15.04 31.79 -12.17
C ASP A 41 13.96 30.72 -11.89
N GLU A 42 14.16 29.50 -12.37
CA GLU A 42 13.24 28.39 -12.13
C GLU A 42 13.73 27.51 -10.98
N TRP A 43 12.80 27.19 -10.08
CA TRP A 43 12.98 26.15 -9.08
C TRP A 43 12.27 24.89 -9.58
N VAL A 44 12.99 23.77 -9.61
CA VAL A 44 12.45 22.48 -10.00
C VAL A 44 12.57 21.52 -8.83
N VAL A 45 11.52 20.77 -8.55
CA VAL A 45 11.47 19.74 -7.51
C VAL A 45 11.28 18.38 -8.15
N ASP A 46 12.04 17.43 -7.65
CA ASP A 46 11.98 16.04 -8.05
C ASP A 46 11.16 15.20 -7.09
N VAL A 47 10.14 14.58 -7.66
CA VAL A 47 9.29 13.62 -6.99
C VAL A 47 9.42 12.28 -7.70
N THR A 48 9.83 11.26 -6.96
CA THR A 48 9.79 9.87 -7.39
C THR A 48 8.45 9.26 -7.04
N ILE A 49 7.82 8.59 -8.00
CA ILE A 49 6.61 7.81 -7.75
C ILE A 49 6.98 6.33 -7.75
N MET A 50 6.60 5.61 -6.70
CA MET A 50 6.98 4.21 -6.51
C MET A 50 5.75 3.28 -6.48
N ALA A 51 5.84 2.20 -7.25
CA ALA A 51 5.06 0.97 -7.12
C ALA A 51 6.03 -0.21 -6.87
N ILE A 52 5.51 -1.42 -6.63
CA ILE A 52 6.39 -2.58 -6.41
C ILE A 52 7.11 -2.97 -7.72
N LEU A 53 6.39 -3.00 -8.84
CA LEU A 53 6.98 -3.42 -10.12
C LEU A 53 7.77 -2.32 -10.82
N TRP A 54 7.42 -1.05 -10.58
CA TRP A 54 7.96 0.08 -11.33
C TRP A 54 8.21 1.30 -10.46
N VAL A 55 9.19 2.09 -10.88
CA VAL A 55 9.52 3.37 -10.26
C VAL A 55 9.61 4.40 -11.38
N LEU A 56 9.00 5.56 -11.16
CA LEU A 56 9.14 6.71 -12.03
C LEU A 56 10.11 7.69 -11.39
N PHE A 57 11.34 7.71 -11.91
CA PHE A 57 12.30 8.74 -11.59
C PHE A 57 12.09 9.96 -12.49
N PRO A 58 12.14 11.16 -11.94
CA PRO A 58 12.02 12.37 -12.71
C PRO A 58 13.27 12.62 -13.57
N SER A 59 13.08 13.31 -14.70
CA SER A 59 14.09 13.39 -15.78
C SER A 59 15.03 14.59 -15.69
N HIS A 60 14.77 15.56 -14.81
CA HIS A 60 15.42 16.88 -14.91
C HIS A 60 16.87 16.91 -14.41
N TRP A 61 17.31 15.89 -13.67
CA TRP A 61 18.71 15.79 -13.25
C TRP A 61 19.62 15.16 -14.35
N GLY A 62 19.05 14.82 -15.51
CA GLY A 62 19.78 14.31 -16.68
C GLY A 62 19.82 12.78 -16.79
N PRO A 63 20.50 12.24 -17.81
CA PRO A 63 20.55 10.79 -18.06
C PRO A 63 21.33 10.01 -16.99
N ASN A 64 21.96 10.70 -16.03
CA ASN A 64 22.86 10.12 -15.05
C ASN A 64 22.29 10.07 -13.62
N THR A 65 21.11 10.61 -13.41
CA THR A 65 20.60 10.87 -12.07
C THR A 65 19.53 9.89 -11.72
N GLY A 66 19.95 9.04 -10.81
CA GLY A 66 19.12 8.04 -10.19
C GLY A 66 18.98 8.32 -8.73
N ALA A 67 17.79 8.08 -8.19
CA ALA A 67 17.69 7.79 -6.77
C ALA A 67 18.18 6.37 -6.57
N PHE A 68 18.89 6.13 -5.46
CA PHE A 68 19.38 4.78 -5.13
C PHE A 68 20.28 4.16 -6.22
N GLY A 69 20.99 4.98 -7.01
CA GLY A 69 21.88 4.49 -8.07
C GLY A 69 21.20 4.01 -9.36
N SER A 70 19.87 4.14 -9.48
CA SER A 70 19.09 3.62 -10.62
C SER A 70 18.54 4.73 -11.51
N ARG A 71 18.68 4.63 -12.84
CA ARG A 71 18.37 5.72 -13.79
C ARG A 71 17.08 5.45 -14.58
N GLY A 72 16.29 6.50 -14.78
CA GLY A 72 15.11 6.49 -15.65
C GLY A 72 13.87 5.79 -15.09
N GLY A 73 12.69 6.13 -15.58
CA GLY A 73 11.45 5.46 -15.20
C GLY A 73 11.30 4.09 -15.85
N GLY A 74 10.74 3.11 -15.14
CA GLY A 74 10.44 1.80 -15.72
C GLY A 74 10.26 0.68 -14.71
N LEU A 75 10.30 -0.55 -15.21
CA LEU A 75 10.30 -1.76 -14.39
C LEU A 75 11.65 -1.91 -13.70
N GLN A 76 11.66 -1.81 -12.37
CA GLN A 76 12.89 -1.83 -11.58
C GLN A 76 12.95 -3.01 -10.59
N LEU A 77 12.13 -4.03 -10.80
CA LEU A 77 12.02 -5.18 -9.89
C LEU A 77 13.32 -5.99 -9.75
N LEU A 78 14.26 -5.84 -10.68
CA LEU A 78 15.54 -6.55 -10.67
C LEU A 78 16.72 -5.68 -10.22
N ASP A 79 16.48 -4.41 -9.91
CA ASP A 79 17.53 -3.52 -9.41
C ASP A 79 17.76 -3.81 -7.92
N PRO A 80 18.90 -4.41 -7.54
CA PRO A 80 19.14 -4.82 -6.15
C PRO A 80 19.18 -3.63 -5.19
N VAL A 81 19.60 -2.45 -5.67
CA VAL A 81 19.68 -1.26 -4.82
C VAL A 81 18.28 -0.74 -4.54
N ILE A 82 17.40 -0.70 -5.55
CA ILE A 82 15.99 -0.37 -5.32
C ILE A 82 15.36 -1.39 -4.39
N ILE A 83 15.49 -2.68 -4.68
CA ILE A 83 14.93 -3.76 -3.85
C ILE A 83 15.34 -3.56 -2.40
N ILE A 84 16.63 -3.40 -2.08
CA ILE A 84 17.10 -3.25 -0.69
C ILE A 84 16.46 -2.03 0.00
N ASN A 85 16.35 -0.90 -0.71
CA ASN A 85 15.80 0.33 -0.14
C ASN A 85 14.27 0.33 -0.02
N THR A 86 13.56 -0.42 -0.87
CA THR A 86 12.09 -0.47 -0.90
C THR A 86 11.50 -1.75 -0.32
N LEU A 87 12.31 -2.76 0.00
CA LEU A 87 11.85 -4.05 0.52
C LEU A 87 10.96 -3.91 1.76
N PRO A 88 11.28 -3.08 2.77
CA PRO A 88 10.39 -2.91 3.92
C PRO A 88 9.00 -2.39 3.53
N LEU A 89 8.94 -1.44 2.59
CA LEU A 89 7.68 -0.89 2.05
C LEU A 89 6.89 -1.97 1.30
N TRP A 90 7.57 -2.77 0.48
CA TRP A 90 6.95 -3.86 -0.29
C TRP A 90 6.36 -4.92 0.64
N ILE A 91 7.11 -5.34 1.66
CA ILE A 91 6.64 -6.31 2.66
C ILE A 91 5.36 -5.81 3.33
N MET A 92 5.32 -4.55 3.77
CA MET A 92 4.13 -4.00 4.42
C MET A 92 2.90 -4.00 3.50
N ASN A 93 3.08 -3.58 2.25
CA ASN A 93 1.99 -3.60 1.26
C ASN A 93 1.53 -5.03 0.94
N MET A 94 2.44 -6.00 0.82
CA MET A 94 2.11 -7.41 0.62
C MET A 94 1.38 -8.00 1.83
N LEU A 95 1.82 -7.71 3.05
CA LEU A 95 1.17 -8.17 4.28
C LEU A 95 -0.27 -7.66 4.37
N PHE A 96 -0.51 -6.39 4.04
CA PHE A 96 -1.86 -5.85 3.99
C PHE A 96 -2.73 -6.56 2.93
N ALA A 97 -2.20 -6.80 1.73
CA ALA A 97 -2.91 -7.54 0.69
C ALA A 97 -3.27 -8.96 1.15
N ILE A 98 -2.34 -9.68 1.77
CA ILE A 98 -2.56 -11.01 2.33
C ILE A 98 -3.65 -10.96 3.40
N GLN A 99 -3.65 -9.96 4.28
CA GLN A 99 -4.68 -9.86 5.32
C GLN A 99 -6.07 -9.52 4.79
N VAL A 100 -6.19 -8.74 3.71
CA VAL A 100 -7.47 -8.54 3.02
C VAL A 100 -7.99 -9.86 2.44
N ILE A 101 -7.11 -10.64 1.81
CA ILE A 101 -7.47 -11.95 1.24
C ILE A 101 -7.90 -12.93 2.33
N ARG A 102 -7.10 -13.07 3.40
CA ARG A 102 -7.43 -13.93 4.54
C ARG A 102 -8.70 -13.48 5.25
N PHE A 103 -8.95 -12.18 5.35
CA PHE A 103 -10.21 -11.67 5.89
C PHE A 103 -11.41 -12.11 5.04
N ARG A 104 -11.29 -12.06 3.71
CA ARG A 104 -12.34 -12.56 2.80
C ARG A 104 -12.51 -14.08 2.84
N GLN A 105 -11.47 -14.81 3.23
CA GLN A 105 -11.55 -16.26 3.48
C GLN A 105 -12.13 -16.61 4.87
N GLY A 106 -12.18 -15.65 5.81
CA GLY A 106 -12.59 -15.89 7.19
C GLY A 106 -11.42 -16.23 8.14
N ASP A 107 -10.18 -16.21 7.64
CA ASP A 107 -8.97 -16.63 8.36
C ASP A 107 -8.25 -15.49 9.09
N ALA A 108 -8.76 -14.26 8.99
CA ALA A 108 -8.20 -13.09 9.66
C ALA A 108 -9.31 -12.20 10.22
N SER A 109 -9.02 -11.51 11.33
CA SER A 109 -9.94 -10.57 11.95
C SER A 109 -9.87 -9.20 11.29
N LYS A 110 -10.97 -8.44 11.37
CA LYS A 110 -11.04 -7.05 10.91
C LYS A 110 -9.95 -6.18 11.54
N LYS A 111 -9.69 -6.36 12.84
CA LYS A 111 -8.66 -5.61 13.58
C LYS A 111 -7.27 -5.85 12.98
N SER A 112 -6.97 -7.08 12.60
CA SER A 112 -5.68 -7.41 11.99
C SER A 112 -5.54 -6.80 10.60
N ALA A 113 -6.57 -6.86 9.76
CA ALA A 113 -6.56 -6.21 8.45
C ALA A 113 -6.36 -4.69 8.55
N ILE A 114 -7.04 -4.03 9.50
CA ILE A 114 -6.89 -2.58 9.76
C ILE A 114 -5.49 -2.26 10.29
N ALA A 115 -4.94 -3.07 11.20
CA ALA A 115 -3.58 -2.87 11.71
C ALA A 115 -2.55 -2.93 10.57
N CYS A 116 -2.65 -3.92 9.69
CA CYS A 116 -1.80 -3.99 8.50
C CYS A 116 -2.02 -2.83 7.55
N ALA A 117 -3.26 -2.32 7.39
CA ALA A 117 -3.54 -1.12 6.61
C ALA A 117 -2.77 0.09 7.16
N ILE A 118 -2.82 0.30 8.48
CA ILE A 118 -2.12 1.42 9.12
C ILE A 118 -0.60 1.31 8.90
N LEU A 119 -0.05 0.09 8.97
CA LEU A 119 1.38 -0.14 8.75
C LEU A 119 1.84 0.22 7.33
N THR A 120 0.98 0.14 6.30
CA THR A 120 1.36 0.57 4.94
C THR A 120 1.59 2.08 4.83
N LEU A 121 1.00 2.88 5.74
CA LEU A 121 1.16 4.33 5.76
C LEU A 121 2.40 4.80 6.53
N VAL A 122 2.93 4.00 7.46
CA VAL A 122 4.00 4.44 8.38
C VAL A 122 5.25 4.88 7.61
N PHE A 123 5.77 4.03 6.72
CA PHE A 123 7.00 4.35 5.98
C PHE A 123 6.83 5.52 4.99
N PRO A 124 5.77 5.57 4.15
CA PRO A 124 5.54 6.72 3.29
C PRO A 124 5.36 8.03 4.08
N LEU A 125 4.67 7.99 5.23
CA LEU A 125 4.52 9.18 6.08
C LEU A 125 5.86 9.63 6.66
N LEU A 126 6.69 8.71 7.18
CA LEU A 126 8.02 9.04 7.66
C LEU A 126 8.89 9.65 6.54
N SER A 127 8.83 9.07 5.34
CA SER A 127 9.54 9.60 4.17
C SER A 127 9.01 10.96 3.71
N ALA A 128 7.71 11.23 3.86
CA ALA A 128 7.12 12.53 3.56
C ALA A 128 7.59 13.58 4.56
N LEU A 129 7.58 13.24 5.86
CA LEU A 129 7.97 14.15 6.94
C LEU A 129 9.43 14.61 6.79
N THR A 130 10.34 13.72 6.37
CA THR A 130 11.74 14.09 6.13
C THR A 130 11.93 14.96 4.89
N GLY A 131 11.03 14.86 3.90
CA GLY A 131 11.04 15.70 2.69
C GLY A 131 10.28 17.03 2.83
N TRP A 132 9.42 17.15 3.85
CA TRP A 132 8.44 18.24 3.92
C TRP A 132 9.08 19.62 4.12
N SER A 133 10.22 19.69 4.80
CA SER A 133 10.97 20.95 4.96
C SER A 133 11.38 21.55 3.61
N TYR A 134 11.87 20.71 2.69
CA TYR A 134 12.27 21.15 1.35
C TYR A 134 11.06 21.52 0.48
N VAL A 135 9.94 20.81 0.64
CA VAL A 135 8.69 21.14 -0.05
C VAL A 135 8.13 22.48 0.43
N ILE A 136 8.16 22.77 1.73
CA ILE A 136 7.73 24.07 2.27
C ILE A 136 8.59 25.21 1.70
N GLU A 137 9.90 25.02 1.64
CA GLU A 137 10.82 25.98 1.04
C GLU A 137 10.48 26.22 -0.44
N TYR A 138 10.28 25.15 -1.21
CA TYR A 138 9.87 25.23 -2.60
C TYR A 138 8.54 25.99 -2.79
N ILE A 139 7.52 25.66 -1.99
CA ILE A 139 6.22 26.34 -2.04
C ILE A 139 6.39 27.83 -1.73
N SER A 140 7.24 28.17 -0.76
CA SER A 140 7.49 29.56 -0.37
C SER A 140 8.17 30.37 -1.48
N PHE A 141 9.07 29.75 -2.25
CA PHE A 141 9.75 30.43 -3.35
C PHE A 141 8.93 30.50 -4.64
N THR A 142 8.19 29.45 -4.97
CA THR A 142 7.50 29.32 -6.28
C THR A 142 6.01 29.61 -6.23
N GLY A 143 5.39 29.53 -5.05
CA GLY A 143 3.94 29.53 -4.89
C GLY A 143 3.26 28.24 -5.37
N ASN A 144 4.01 27.26 -5.88
CA ASN A 144 3.46 26.03 -6.44
C ASN A 144 3.41 24.92 -5.40
N PHE A 145 2.25 24.26 -5.30
CA PHE A 145 2.07 23.11 -4.42
C PHE A 145 2.59 21.83 -5.07
N VAL A 146 3.36 21.04 -4.31
CA VAL A 146 3.85 19.72 -4.70
C VAL A 146 3.45 18.70 -3.64
N TYR A 147 2.85 17.60 -4.09
CA TYR A 147 2.46 16.51 -3.21
C TYR A 147 3.61 15.51 -3.00
N ILE A 148 3.94 15.24 -1.73
CA ILE A 148 4.78 14.10 -1.34
C ILE A 148 4.09 13.32 -0.21
N GLY A 149 4.20 12.00 -0.24
CA GLY A 149 3.73 11.10 0.80
C GLY A 149 2.93 9.89 0.30
N PRO A 150 2.17 9.24 1.20
CA PRO A 150 1.48 7.98 0.90
C PRO A 150 0.42 8.16 -0.17
N ILE A 151 0.43 7.30 -1.20
CA ILE A 151 -0.67 7.20 -2.16
C ILE A 151 -1.60 6.08 -1.68
N PRO A 152 -2.72 6.36 -0.98
CA PRO A 152 -3.44 5.37 -0.18
C PRO A 152 -4.41 4.52 -1.03
N VAL A 153 -4.18 4.36 -2.34
CA VAL A 153 -5.13 3.67 -3.23
C VAL A 153 -5.28 2.21 -2.84
N GLN A 154 -4.17 1.52 -2.53
CA GLN A 154 -4.21 0.15 -2.04
C GLN A 154 -4.99 0.04 -0.71
N LEU A 155 -4.72 0.97 0.21
CA LEU A 155 -5.40 1.04 1.50
C LEU A 155 -6.90 1.22 1.34
N ILE A 156 -7.33 2.19 0.52
CA ILE A 156 -8.75 2.46 0.24
C ILE A 156 -9.41 1.23 -0.37
N ALA A 157 -8.81 0.64 -1.42
CA ALA A 157 -9.36 -0.53 -2.08
C ALA A 157 -9.50 -1.72 -1.12
N GLY A 158 -8.45 -2.01 -0.34
CA GLY A 158 -8.47 -3.08 0.65
C GLY A 158 -9.53 -2.87 1.73
N LEU A 159 -9.65 -1.65 2.27
CA LEU A 159 -10.67 -1.33 3.28
C LEU A 159 -12.10 -1.43 2.72
N VAL A 160 -12.31 -1.00 1.48
CA VAL A 160 -13.60 -1.16 0.77
C VAL A 160 -13.96 -2.65 0.64
N LEU A 161 -13.01 -3.48 0.20
CA LEU A 161 -13.22 -4.93 0.07
C LEU A 161 -13.49 -5.63 1.41
N VAL A 162 -12.84 -5.19 2.49
CA VAL A 162 -13.12 -5.67 3.85
C VAL A 162 -14.51 -5.20 4.28
N ARG A 163 -14.86 -3.92 4.07
CA ARG A 163 -16.12 -3.30 4.53
C ARG A 163 -17.37 -3.94 3.95
N PHE A 164 -17.33 -4.27 2.66
CA PHE A 164 -18.45 -4.87 1.94
C PHE A 164 -18.40 -6.40 1.94
N SER A 165 -17.53 -6.99 2.75
CA SER A 165 -17.49 -8.43 2.91
C SER A 165 -18.65 -8.95 3.74
N GLU A 166 -19.22 -10.10 3.35
CA GLU A 166 -20.14 -10.86 4.20
C GLU A 166 -19.50 -11.24 5.54
N ASN A 167 -18.17 -11.44 5.56
CA ASN A 167 -17.41 -11.75 6.76
C ASN A 167 -17.15 -10.53 7.67
N TRP A 168 -17.73 -9.35 7.39
CA TRP A 168 -17.53 -8.14 8.20
C TRP A 168 -17.80 -8.33 9.69
N HIS A 169 -18.72 -9.23 10.03
CA HIS A 169 -19.14 -9.53 11.41
C HIS A 169 -18.47 -10.75 12.04
N VAL A 170 -17.66 -11.51 11.29
CA VAL A 170 -17.03 -12.74 11.80
C VAL A 170 -15.78 -12.36 12.60
N THR A 171 -15.85 -12.51 13.92
CA THR A 171 -14.84 -11.94 14.84
C THR A 171 -13.69 -12.87 15.22
N THR A 172 -13.70 -14.16 14.90
CA THR A 172 -12.58 -15.06 15.23
C THR A 172 -12.44 -16.23 14.25
N PRO A 173 -11.20 -16.60 13.83
CA PRO A 173 -10.94 -17.87 13.15
C PRO A 173 -11.14 -19.06 14.10
N TRP A 174 -11.07 -18.80 15.41
CA TRP A 174 -11.58 -19.66 16.47
C TRP A 174 -13.09 -19.47 16.59
N LYS A 175 -13.83 -19.77 15.51
CA LYS A 175 -15.26 -20.05 15.68
C LYS A 175 -15.30 -21.08 16.80
N GLU A 176 -16.00 -20.76 17.88
CA GLU A 176 -16.22 -21.67 19.00
C GLU A 176 -16.74 -22.97 18.41
N VAL A 177 -15.85 -23.93 18.13
CA VAL A 177 -16.19 -25.33 18.23
C VAL A 177 -16.63 -25.38 19.66
N LYS A 178 -17.95 -25.39 19.88
CA LYS A 178 -18.52 -25.47 21.21
C LYS A 178 -17.73 -26.55 21.91
N ALA A 179 -16.99 -26.20 22.94
CA ALA A 179 -16.17 -27.18 23.64
C ALA A 179 -17.03 -28.34 24.18
N GLU A 180 -18.34 -28.11 24.25
CA GLU A 180 -19.37 -29.07 24.58
C GLU A 180 -19.55 -30.19 23.54
N GLU A 181 -19.30 -29.96 22.23
CA GLU A 181 -19.55 -31.00 21.21
C GLU A 181 -18.51 -32.13 21.24
N TRP A 182 -17.21 -31.80 21.38
CA TRP A 182 -16.16 -32.82 21.45
C TRP A 182 -16.19 -33.60 22.78
N TRP A 183 -16.54 -32.95 23.89
CA TRP A 183 -16.63 -33.59 25.21
C TRP A 183 -17.81 -34.57 25.31
N ASN A 184 -18.94 -34.23 24.70
CA ASN A 184 -20.15 -35.06 24.72
C ASN A 184 -20.06 -36.31 23.82
N GLU A 185 -19.28 -36.26 22.74
CA GLU A 185 -19.03 -37.44 21.88
C GLU A 185 -18.18 -38.50 22.58
N GLU A 186 -17.27 -38.11 23.48
CA GLU A 186 -16.39 -39.04 24.18
C GLU A 186 -17.08 -39.76 25.36
N HIS A 187 -18.13 -39.15 25.92
CA HIS A 187 -18.90 -39.69 27.05
C HIS A 187 -20.18 -40.43 26.63
N SER A 188 -20.43 -40.57 25.33
CA SER A 188 -21.59 -41.28 24.78
C SER A 188 -21.25 -42.63 24.14
N ARG A 189 -20.03 -43.13 24.33
CA ARG A 189 -19.60 -44.52 24.01
C ARG A 189 -19.33 -45.31 25.28
#